data_AF-A0A535IE54-F1
#
_entry.id   AF-A0A535IE54-F1
#
_cell.length_a   1.000
_cell.length_b   1.000
_cell.length_c   1.000
_cell.angle_alpha   90.00
_cell.angle_beta   90.00
_cell.angle_gamma   90.00
#
_symmetry.space_group_name_H-M   'P 1'
#
loop_
_entity.id
_entity.type
_entity.pdbx_description
1 polymer ?
#
loop_
_entity_poly.entity_id
_entity_poly.type
_entity_poly.pdbx_seq_one_letter_code
_entity_poly.pdbx_strand_id
1 'polypeptide(L)'
;MPEASAEEFGVVAGKLHATGLNLISRDWQPAQLQIIDAAVERFSEVLGSARVVHIATGGVRMERTPQGGGLTYGFWILPWWKRIVLGDPEFQQEPAWRGQVAVVHELGHAWDAQTAPVWVRVFNGAGRIVNAMSAFVAEEPGPTCYGGLMGPDCHFARVPREEWAESVAAYVFPEYTEWLRANLPAERDAGLRPKHKAFVEKQIEAVRKMVANDESQRA
;
A
#
# COMPACT_ATOMS: atom_id res chain seq x y z
N MET A 1 14.27 -20.45 5.90
CA MET A 1 12.97 -21.01 6.34
C MET A 1 12.38 -21.78 5.17
N PRO A 2 11.59 -22.85 5.39
CA PRO A 2 11.02 -23.64 4.31
C PRO A 2 10.00 -22.83 3.50
N GLU A 3 9.89 -23.12 2.20
CA GLU A 3 8.86 -22.59 1.31
C GLU A 3 7.49 -23.18 1.67
N ALA A 4 6.42 -22.46 1.33
CA ALA A 4 5.06 -22.93 1.54
C ALA A 4 4.77 -24.15 0.67
N SER A 5 3.91 -25.04 1.17
CA SER A 5 3.43 -26.15 0.35
C SER A 5 2.58 -25.62 -0.83
N ALA A 6 2.47 -26.41 -1.91
CA ALA A 6 1.65 -26.03 -3.06
C ALA A 6 0.16 -25.83 -2.69
N GLU A 7 -0.33 -26.60 -1.72
CA GLU A 7 -1.69 -26.48 -1.19
C GLU A 7 -1.87 -25.18 -0.40
N GLU A 8 -0.95 -24.91 0.53
CA GLU A 8 -0.97 -23.69 1.34
C GLU A 8 -0.89 -22.43 0.47
N PHE A 9 0.03 -22.41 -0.49
CA PHE A 9 0.12 -21.34 -1.47
C PHE A 9 -1.18 -21.18 -2.27
N GLY A 10 -1.77 -22.29 -2.72
CA GLY A 10 -3.00 -22.29 -3.51
C GLY A 10 -4.20 -21.69 -2.78
N VAL A 11 -4.34 -22.00 -1.48
CA VAL A 11 -5.41 -21.44 -0.63
C VAL A 11 -5.26 -19.94 -0.50
N VAL A 12 -4.07 -19.47 -0.11
CA VAL A 12 -3.82 -18.03 0.10
C VAL A 12 -3.92 -17.26 -1.21
N ALA A 13 -3.31 -17.76 -2.29
CA ALA A 13 -3.39 -17.13 -3.61
C ALA A 13 -4.84 -17.05 -4.13
N GLY A 14 -5.65 -18.09 -3.88
CA GLY A 14 -7.07 -18.10 -4.22
C GLY A 14 -7.87 -17.03 -3.48
N LYS A 15 -7.63 -16.85 -2.18
CA LYS A 15 -8.26 -15.79 -1.36
C LYS A 15 -7.86 -14.39 -1.87
N LEU A 16 -6.57 -14.17 -2.11
CA LEU A 16 -6.03 -12.89 -2.57
C LEU A 16 -6.49 -12.50 -3.98
N HIS A 17 -6.77 -13.48 -4.85
CA HIS A 17 -7.22 -13.19 -6.20
C HIS A 17 -8.52 -12.35 -6.24
N ALA A 18 -9.42 -12.54 -5.27
CA ALA A 18 -10.66 -11.77 -5.16
C ALA A 18 -10.42 -10.25 -4.93
N THR A 19 -9.29 -9.89 -4.31
CA THR A 19 -8.88 -8.49 -4.10
C THR A 19 -8.10 -7.92 -5.28
N GLY A 20 -7.88 -8.72 -6.33
CA GLY A 20 -7.04 -8.37 -7.48
C GLY A 20 -5.55 -8.58 -7.24
N LEU A 21 -5.15 -9.14 -6.09
CA LEU A 21 -3.74 -9.40 -5.79
C LEU A 21 -3.34 -10.81 -6.25
N ASN A 22 -2.32 -10.88 -7.11
CA ASN A 22 -1.85 -12.12 -7.72
C ASN A 22 -0.40 -12.39 -7.32
N LEU A 23 -0.18 -13.44 -6.51
CA LEU A 23 1.16 -13.91 -6.18
C LEU A 23 1.77 -14.62 -7.39
N ILE A 24 2.94 -14.18 -7.86
CA ILE A 24 3.50 -14.64 -9.14
C ILE A 24 4.74 -15.51 -9.02
N SER A 25 5.28 -15.63 -7.82
CA SER A 25 6.33 -16.58 -7.48
C SER A 25 5.78 -17.63 -6.50
N ARG A 26 6.36 -18.84 -6.48
CA ARG A 26 5.96 -19.92 -5.56
C ARG A 26 6.87 -20.04 -4.34
N ASP A 27 7.97 -19.29 -4.32
CA ASP A 27 9.00 -19.31 -3.29
C ASP A 27 8.61 -18.50 -2.04
N TRP A 28 7.31 -18.25 -1.83
CA TRP A 28 6.84 -17.60 -0.61
C TRP A 28 6.94 -18.53 0.57
N GLN A 29 7.33 -17.99 1.72
CA GLN A 29 7.31 -18.71 2.98
C GLN A 29 5.92 -18.60 3.64
N PRO A 30 5.49 -19.61 4.42
CA PRO A 30 4.22 -19.57 5.17
C PRO A 30 3.98 -18.26 5.93
N ALA A 31 5.00 -17.79 6.67
CA ALA A 31 4.91 -16.56 7.45
C ALA A 31 4.68 -15.32 6.57
N GLN A 32 5.28 -15.28 5.38
CA GLN A 32 5.11 -14.16 4.44
C GLN A 32 3.69 -14.17 3.84
N LEU A 33 3.18 -15.35 3.49
CA LEU A 33 1.80 -15.52 3.02
C LEU A 33 0.79 -15.04 4.07
N GLN A 34 1.00 -15.39 5.34
CA GLN A 34 0.15 -14.95 6.45
C GLN A 34 0.20 -13.42 6.64
N ILE A 35 1.38 -12.81 6.51
CA ILE A 35 1.53 -11.35 6.58
C ILE A 35 0.76 -10.67 5.43
N ILE A 36 0.91 -11.16 4.20
CA ILE A 36 0.20 -10.59 3.04
C ILE A 36 -1.30 -10.74 3.20
N ASP A 37 -1.77 -11.93 3.59
CA ASP A 37 -3.20 -12.19 3.79
C ASP A 37 -3.81 -11.27 4.85
N ALA A 38 -3.17 -11.18 6.03
CA ALA A 38 -3.63 -10.32 7.11
C ALA A 38 -3.64 -8.82 6.71
N ALA A 39 -2.61 -8.36 5.98
CA ALA A 39 -2.53 -6.99 5.50
C ALA A 39 -3.68 -6.66 4.53
N VAL A 40 -3.94 -7.56 3.58
CA VAL A 40 -4.96 -7.38 2.54
C VAL A 40 -6.37 -7.52 3.11
N GLU A 41 -6.57 -8.40 4.09
CA GLU A 41 -7.82 -8.53 4.83
C GLU A 41 -8.16 -7.24 5.57
N ARG A 42 -7.23 -6.74 6.39
CA ARG A 42 -7.42 -5.47 7.10
C ARG A 42 -7.62 -4.29 6.16
N PHE A 43 -6.86 -4.23 5.06
CA PHE A 43 -7.05 -3.18 4.05
C PHE A 43 -8.44 -3.27 3.41
N SER A 44 -8.94 -4.49 3.15
CA SER A 44 -10.28 -4.73 2.62
C SER A 44 -11.36 -4.31 3.61
N GLU A 45 -11.19 -4.54 4.90
CA GLU A 45 -12.11 -4.07 5.94
C GLU A 45 -12.18 -2.54 5.98
N VAL A 46 -11.02 -1.87 5.93
CA VAL A 46 -10.95 -0.41 5.89
C VAL A 46 -11.58 0.16 4.63
N LEU A 47 -11.34 -0.45 3.46
CA LEU A 47 -11.93 -0.03 2.19
C LEU A 47 -13.39 -0.48 2.04
N GLY A 48 -13.85 -1.44 2.84
CA GLY A 48 -15.22 -1.95 2.90
C GLY A 48 -15.47 -3.26 2.14
N SER A 49 -14.59 -3.66 1.21
CA SER A 49 -14.62 -5.02 0.63
C SER A 49 -13.39 -5.32 -0.24
N ALA A 50 -13.18 -6.61 -0.53
CA ALA A 50 -12.22 -7.10 -1.52
C ALA A 50 -12.40 -6.47 -2.91
N ARG A 51 -13.65 -6.27 -3.36
CA ARG A 51 -13.95 -5.64 -4.65
C ARG A 51 -13.50 -4.19 -4.68
N VAL A 52 -13.68 -3.45 -3.58
CA VAL A 52 -13.21 -2.06 -3.49
C VAL A 52 -11.68 -2.01 -3.58
N VAL A 53 -10.97 -2.94 -2.92
CA VAL A 53 -9.51 -3.08 -3.06
C VAL A 53 -9.10 -3.33 -4.51
N HIS A 54 -9.77 -4.25 -5.20
CA HIS A 54 -9.50 -4.52 -6.61
C HIS A 54 -9.67 -3.25 -7.45
N ILE A 55 -10.80 -2.53 -7.32
CA ILE A 55 -11.04 -1.31 -8.11
C ILE A 55 -10.03 -0.21 -7.77
N ALA A 56 -9.71 -0.02 -6.49
CA ALA A 56 -8.71 0.96 -6.04
C ALA A 56 -7.33 0.67 -6.65
N THR A 57 -6.90 -0.58 -6.56
CA THR A 57 -5.55 -1.00 -6.94
C THR A 57 -5.45 -1.47 -8.38
N GLY A 58 -6.55 -1.58 -9.13
CA GLY A 58 -6.59 -2.08 -10.52
C GLY A 58 -6.03 -3.48 -10.74
N GLY A 59 -5.89 -4.27 -9.66
CA GLY A 59 -5.15 -5.52 -9.66
C GLY A 59 -3.63 -5.32 -9.66
N VAL A 60 -2.93 -6.17 -8.92
CA VAL A 60 -1.47 -6.13 -8.77
C VAL A 60 -0.87 -7.54 -8.83
N ARG A 61 0.36 -7.61 -9.31
CA ARG A 61 1.22 -8.80 -9.24
C ARG A 61 2.21 -8.59 -8.12
N MET A 62 2.27 -9.52 -7.17
CA MET A 62 3.21 -9.44 -6.07
C MET A 62 4.28 -10.51 -6.20
N GLU A 63 5.53 -10.08 -6.07
CA GLU A 63 6.72 -10.91 -6.17
C GLU A 63 7.62 -10.73 -4.97
N ARG A 64 8.23 -11.83 -4.57
CA ARG A 64 9.24 -11.87 -3.52
C ARG A 64 10.64 -11.65 -4.12
N THR A 65 11.48 -10.93 -3.39
CA THR A 65 12.93 -10.92 -3.64
C THR A 65 13.71 -11.24 -2.36
N PRO A 66 14.83 -11.99 -2.42
CA PRO A 66 15.63 -12.28 -1.23
C PRO A 66 16.28 -11.04 -0.57
N GLN A 67 16.38 -9.92 -1.31
CA GLN A 67 17.11 -8.71 -0.89
C GLN A 67 16.34 -7.45 -1.32
N GLY A 68 16.56 -6.34 -0.62
CA GLY A 68 15.92 -5.05 -0.89
C GLY A 68 14.74 -4.76 0.03
N GLY A 69 14.03 -3.67 -0.24
CA GLY A 69 12.80 -3.28 0.47
C GLY A 69 11.54 -3.50 -0.37
N GLY A 70 10.49 -2.75 -0.09
CA GLY A 70 9.30 -2.65 -0.93
C GLY A 70 9.48 -1.72 -2.12
N LEU A 71 9.05 -2.16 -3.31
CA LEU A 71 9.05 -1.35 -4.53
C LEU A 71 7.83 -1.68 -5.41
N THR A 72 7.07 -0.65 -5.78
CA THR A 72 6.00 -0.74 -6.78
C THR A 72 6.44 -0.18 -8.14
N TYR A 73 6.35 -1.02 -9.17
CA TYR A 73 6.69 -0.72 -10.57
C TYR A 73 5.46 -0.78 -11.49
N GLY A 74 5.46 0.03 -12.56
CA GLY A 74 4.51 -0.09 -13.68
C GLY A 74 5.21 -0.34 -15.02
N PHE A 75 4.80 -1.37 -15.78
CA PHE A 75 5.33 -1.68 -17.12
C PHE A 75 4.24 -2.12 -18.13
N TRP A 76 4.28 -1.63 -19.39
CA TRP A 76 3.33 -1.88 -20.50
C TRP A 76 3.29 -3.38 -20.95
N ILE A 77 2.15 -4.08 -21.21
CA ILE A 77 1.18 -4.01 -22.35
C ILE A 77 -0.29 -4.34 -21.96
N LEU A 78 -0.59 -4.78 -20.74
CA LEU A 78 -1.89 -5.38 -20.36
C LEU A 78 -2.38 -4.92 -18.96
N PRO A 79 -3.66 -5.10 -18.57
CA PRO A 79 -4.19 -4.67 -17.26
C PRO A 79 -3.44 -5.17 -16.01
N TRP A 80 -2.56 -6.17 -16.16
CA TRP A 80 -1.72 -6.82 -15.13
C TRP A 80 -0.34 -6.15 -14.92
N TRP A 81 -0.24 -4.85 -15.20
CA TRP A 81 1.03 -4.11 -15.35
C TRP A 81 1.68 -3.62 -14.04
N LYS A 82 0.96 -3.66 -12.91
CA LYS A 82 1.48 -3.22 -11.61
C LYS A 82 2.14 -4.39 -10.90
N ARG A 83 3.45 -4.27 -10.69
CA ARG A 83 4.25 -5.25 -9.97
C ARG A 83 4.72 -4.63 -8.66
N ILE A 84 4.32 -5.25 -7.56
CA ILE A 84 4.87 -5.00 -6.24
C ILE A 84 5.96 -6.03 -6.00
N VAL A 85 7.17 -5.57 -5.70
CA VAL A 85 8.29 -6.40 -5.31
C VAL A 85 8.55 -6.14 -3.83
N LEU A 86 8.47 -7.18 -2.99
CA LEU A 86 8.75 -7.09 -1.57
C LEU A 86 9.98 -7.93 -1.22
N GLY A 87 10.95 -7.29 -0.59
CA GLY A 87 12.12 -7.96 -0.05
C GLY A 87 11.85 -8.74 1.23
N ASP A 88 12.58 -9.84 1.42
CA ASP A 88 12.60 -10.58 2.69
C ASP A 88 12.76 -9.70 3.95
N PRO A 89 13.60 -8.63 3.95
CA PRO A 89 13.70 -7.73 5.09
C PRO A 89 12.37 -7.09 5.52
N GLU A 90 11.44 -6.85 4.59
CA GLU A 90 10.12 -6.29 4.92
C GLU A 90 9.27 -7.25 5.76
N PHE A 91 9.48 -8.55 5.59
CA PHE A 91 8.78 -9.59 6.34
C PHE A 91 9.47 -10.01 7.64
N GLN A 92 10.71 -9.54 7.85
CA GLN A 92 11.54 -9.85 9.03
C GLN A 92 11.58 -8.69 10.03
N GLN A 93 10.73 -7.68 9.83
CA GLN A 93 10.62 -6.54 10.74
C GLN A 93 10.03 -6.97 12.09
N GLU A 94 10.54 -6.38 13.17
CA GLU A 94 9.97 -6.54 14.51
C GLU A 94 9.29 -5.24 14.97
N PRO A 95 8.03 -5.30 15.44
CA PRO A 95 7.16 -6.48 15.51
C PRO A 95 6.69 -6.98 14.14
N ALA A 96 6.43 -8.28 14.00
CA ALA A 96 6.08 -8.93 12.73
C ALA A 96 4.93 -8.26 11.94
N TRP A 97 3.95 -7.63 12.62
CA TRP A 97 2.86 -6.93 11.95
C TRP A 97 3.34 -5.71 11.13
N ARG A 98 4.55 -5.20 11.35
CA ARG A 98 5.13 -4.16 10.50
C ARG A 98 5.33 -4.61 9.05
N GLY A 99 5.49 -5.91 8.79
CA GLY A 99 5.46 -6.42 7.42
C GLY A 99 4.10 -6.21 6.73
N GLN A 100 3.02 -6.16 7.51
CA GLN A 100 1.68 -5.85 6.98
C GLN A 100 1.58 -4.37 6.56
N VAL A 101 2.23 -3.48 7.32
CA VAL A 101 2.35 -2.05 6.99
C VAL A 101 3.06 -1.87 5.66
N ALA A 102 4.18 -2.57 5.44
CA ALA A 102 4.91 -2.53 4.17
C ALA A 102 4.05 -2.98 2.99
N VAL A 103 3.26 -4.05 3.15
CA VAL A 103 2.31 -4.50 2.12
C VAL A 103 1.28 -3.40 1.79
N VAL A 104 0.67 -2.77 2.81
CA VAL A 104 -0.33 -1.72 2.59
C VAL A 104 0.27 -0.43 2.03
N HIS A 105 1.50 -0.08 2.41
CA HIS A 105 2.25 1.02 1.82
C HIS A 105 2.37 0.83 0.30
N GLU A 106 2.81 -0.35 -0.16
CA GLU A 106 2.92 -0.64 -1.60
C GLU A 106 1.55 -0.68 -2.32
N LEU A 107 0.50 -1.13 -1.64
CA LEU A 107 -0.86 -1.03 -2.19
C LEU A 107 -1.31 0.43 -2.32
N GLY A 108 -0.85 1.34 -1.45
CA GLY A 108 -1.02 2.79 -1.59
C GLY A 108 -0.41 3.32 -2.88
N HIS A 109 0.83 2.92 -3.21
CA HIS A 109 1.47 3.22 -4.50
C HIS A 109 0.66 2.67 -5.68
N ALA A 110 0.22 1.41 -5.60
CA ALA A 110 -0.58 0.78 -6.65
C ALA A 110 -1.92 1.49 -6.89
N TRP A 111 -2.53 2.01 -5.83
CA TRP A 111 -3.76 2.80 -5.90
C TRP A 111 -3.52 4.12 -6.62
N ASP A 112 -2.51 4.91 -6.27
CA ASP A 112 -2.20 6.14 -7.01
C ASP A 112 -1.92 5.85 -8.48
N ALA A 113 -1.08 4.84 -8.77
CA ALA A 113 -0.79 4.42 -10.14
C ALA A 113 -2.05 4.02 -10.93
N GLN A 114 -3.08 3.46 -10.27
CA GLN A 114 -4.38 3.18 -10.90
C GLN A 114 -5.11 4.45 -11.34
N THR A 115 -4.88 5.57 -10.68
CA THR A 115 -5.55 6.84 -11.02
C THR A 115 -4.84 7.62 -12.12
N ALA A 116 -3.60 7.25 -12.47
CA ALA A 116 -2.83 7.89 -13.53
C ALA A 116 -3.48 7.66 -14.91
N PRO A 117 -3.50 8.65 -15.83
CA PRO A 117 -3.78 8.43 -17.24
C PRO A 117 -2.78 7.46 -17.88
N VAL A 118 -3.18 6.77 -18.96
CA VAL A 118 -2.34 5.74 -19.62
C VAL A 118 -0.94 6.25 -19.97
N TRP A 119 -0.82 7.44 -20.56
CA TRP A 119 0.47 8.01 -20.94
C TRP A 119 1.36 8.35 -19.74
N VAL A 120 0.79 8.76 -18.60
CA VAL A 120 1.54 9.03 -17.37
C VAL A 120 2.09 7.74 -16.79
N ARG A 121 1.30 6.65 -16.82
CA ARG A 121 1.73 5.32 -16.38
C ARG A 121 2.94 4.82 -17.17
N VAL A 122 2.96 5.08 -18.48
CA VAL A 122 4.07 4.67 -19.38
C VAL A 122 5.40 5.26 -18.92
N PHE A 123 5.39 6.50 -18.42
CA PHE A 123 6.60 7.17 -17.93
C PHE A 123 6.77 7.08 -16.41
N ASN A 124 6.08 6.14 -15.76
CA ASN A 124 6.12 5.95 -14.30
C ASN A 124 5.82 7.24 -13.51
N GLY A 125 4.94 8.09 -14.05
CA GLY A 125 4.55 9.34 -13.42
C GLY A 125 3.47 9.15 -12.33
N ALA A 126 3.35 10.15 -11.48
CA ALA A 126 2.36 10.19 -10.40
C ALA A 126 0.92 10.22 -10.94
N GLY A 127 0.03 9.51 -10.26
CA GLY A 127 -1.40 9.51 -10.52
C GLY A 127 -2.11 10.76 -10.03
N ARG A 128 -3.44 10.76 -10.16
CA ARG A 128 -4.27 11.90 -9.75
C ARG A 128 -4.23 12.12 -8.24
N ILE A 129 -4.06 11.06 -7.45
CA ILE A 129 -4.04 11.17 -5.99
C ILE A 129 -2.79 11.91 -5.53
N VAL A 130 -1.61 11.46 -5.96
CA VAL A 130 -0.34 12.08 -5.59
C VAL A 130 -0.19 13.48 -6.18
N ASN A 131 -0.71 13.74 -7.39
CA ASN A 131 -0.78 15.10 -7.94
C ASN A 131 -1.67 16.02 -7.10
N ALA A 132 -2.82 15.52 -6.62
CA ALA A 132 -3.69 16.28 -5.73
C ALA A 132 -3.08 16.49 -4.34
N MET A 133 -2.35 15.49 -3.83
CA MET A 133 -1.62 15.61 -2.57
C MET A 133 -0.53 16.68 -2.65
N SER A 134 0.23 16.73 -3.75
CA SER A 134 1.27 17.74 -3.99
C SER A 134 0.78 19.18 -3.82
N ALA A 135 -0.52 19.45 -3.95
CA ALA A 135 -1.10 20.78 -3.72
C ALA A 135 -1.11 21.22 -2.25
N PHE A 136 -1.07 20.28 -1.30
CA PHE A 136 -1.05 20.57 0.14
C PHE A 136 0.10 19.90 0.90
N VAL A 137 1.00 19.18 0.21
CA VAL A 137 2.28 18.75 0.79
C VAL A 137 2.97 19.98 1.37
N ALA A 138 3.47 19.86 2.60
CA ALA A 138 4.03 20.93 3.44
C ALA A 138 3.05 21.76 4.27
N GLU A 139 1.74 21.71 4.01
CA GLU A 139 0.78 22.45 4.85
C GLU A 139 0.61 21.84 6.24
N GLU A 140 0.87 20.54 6.38
CA GLU A 140 1.08 19.87 7.66
C GLU A 140 2.18 18.79 7.52
N PRO A 141 2.82 18.38 8.62
CA PRO A 141 3.80 17.30 8.57
C PRO A 141 3.17 15.98 8.13
N GLY A 142 3.88 15.23 7.29
CA GLY A 142 3.49 13.87 6.94
C GLY A 142 3.53 12.91 8.13
N PRO A 143 3.00 11.68 7.98
CA PRO A 143 2.79 10.75 9.08
C PRO A 143 4.07 10.14 9.66
N THR A 144 5.15 10.05 8.88
CA THR A 144 6.46 9.45 9.26
C THR A 144 7.60 10.24 8.61
N CYS A 145 8.85 10.09 9.06
CA CYS A 145 10.00 10.76 8.42
C CYS A 145 10.08 10.42 6.92
N TYR A 146 9.85 9.16 6.56
CA TYR A 146 9.80 8.73 5.16
C TYR A 146 8.61 9.36 4.41
N GLY A 147 7.48 9.50 5.10
CA GLY A 147 6.26 10.11 4.59
C GLY A 147 6.20 11.64 4.69
N GLY A 148 7.32 12.35 4.93
CA GLY A 148 7.35 13.82 4.94
C GLY A 148 7.13 14.50 6.30
N LEU A 149 7.25 13.77 7.41
CA LEU A 149 7.42 14.35 8.75
C LEU A 149 8.69 15.21 8.78
N MET A 150 8.62 16.33 9.47
CA MET A 150 9.74 17.26 9.61
C MET A 150 10.28 17.19 11.03
N GLY A 151 11.60 17.04 11.14
CA GLY A 151 12.31 17.06 12.41
C GLY A 151 13.81 17.21 12.16
N PRO A 152 14.59 17.65 13.16
CA PRO A 152 16.03 17.78 13.04
C PRO A 152 16.72 16.46 12.65
N ASP A 153 16.09 15.33 13.01
CA ASP A 153 16.61 13.97 12.79
C ASP A 153 15.90 13.23 11.64
N CYS A 154 14.94 13.86 10.95
CA CYS A 154 14.33 13.32 9.72
C CYS A 154 15.09 13.84 8.50
N HIS A 155 15.86 12.97 7.85
CA HIS A 155 16.73 13.34 6.71
C HIS A 155 16.16 12.98 5.33
N PHE A 156 14.87 12.65 5.23
CA PHE A 156 14.23 12.32 3.97
C PHE A 156 13.71 13.56 3.25
N ALA A 157 13.84 13.58 1.93
CA ALA A 157 13.20 14.59 1.10
C ALA A 157 11.68 14.36 1.12
N ARG A 158 10.90 15.45 1.03
CA ARG A 158 9.45 15.33 0.83
C ARG A 158 9.16 14.79 -0.55
N VAL A 159 8.63 13.58 -0.58
CA VAL A 159 8.21 12.92 -1.81
C VAL A 159 6.70 12.68 -1.69
N PRO A 160 5.84 13.45 -2.39
CA PRO A 160 4.38 13.32 -2.29
C PRO A 160 3.88 11.89 -2.52
N ARG A 161 4.61 11.11 -3.32
CA ARG A 161 4.36 9.70 -3.58
C ARG A 161 4.49 8.85 -2.31
N GLU A 162 5.56 9.04 -1.54
CA GLU A 162 5.77 8.32 -0.27
C GLU A 162 4.86 8.85 0.82
N GLU A 163 4.62 10.16 0.87
CA GLU A 163 3.67 10.79 1.80
C GLU A 163 2.25 10.23 1.64
N TRP A 164 1.82 9.94 0.41
CA TRP A 164 0.56 9.25 0.15
C TRP A 164 0.57 7.81 0.67
N ALA A 165 1.56 7.01 0.29
CA ALA A 165 1.65 5.61 0.69
C ALA A 165 1.73 5.44 2.22
N GLU A 166 2.52 6.29 2.87
CA GLU A 166 2.63 6.37 4.33
C GLU A 166 1.34 6.84 4.99
N SER A 167 0.59 7.76 4.36
CA SER A 167 -0.72 8.19 4.87
C SER A 167 -1.74 7.05 4.83
N VAL A 168 -1.74 6.24 3.77
CA VAL A 168 -2.60 5.05 3.65
C VAL A 168 -2.21 4.02 4.71
N ALA A 169 -0.91 3.72 4.84
CA ALA A 169 -0.39 2.79 5.83
C ALA A 169 -0.74 3.21 7.27
N ALA A 170 -0.52 4.48 7.63
CA ALA A 170 -0.85 5.01 8.95
C ALA A 170 -2.36 5.09 9.21
N TYR A 171 -3.19 5.24 8.18
CA TYR A 171 -4.65 5.20 8.33
C TYR A 171 -5.15 3.79 8.66
N VAL A 172 -4.60 2.78 7.98
CA VAL A 172 -4.98 1.36 8.16
C VAL A 172 -4.40 0.79 9.44
N PHE A 173 -3.16 1.17 9.78
CA PHE A 173 -2.42 0.74 10.97
C PHE A 173 -2.04 1.96 11.83
N PRO A 174 -2.97 2.57 12.58
CA PRO A 174 -2.63 3.69 13.48
C PRO A 174 -1.53 3.32 14.49
N GLU A 175 -1.48 2.07 14.94
CA GLU A 175 -0.44 1.52 15.82
C GLU A 175 0.97 1.61 15.22
N TYR A 176 1.09 1.73 13.88
CA TYR A 176 2.36 1.98 13.20
C TYR A 176 3.02 3.26 13.71
N THR A 177 2.29 4.37 13.67
CA THR A 177 2.83 5.66 14.11
C THR A 177 3.02 5.72 15.63
N GLU A 178 2.23 4.97 16.41
CA GLU A 178 2.44 4.83 17.85
C GLU A 178 3.74 4.07 18.16
N TRP A 179 3.98 2.98 17.45
CA TRP A 179 5.21 2.20 17.59
C TRP A 179 6.43 3.03 17.18
N LEU A 180 6.37 3.75 16.06
CA LEU A 180 7.47 4.62 15.60
C LEU A 180 7.81 5.67 16.66
N ARG A 181 6.81 6.38 17.19
CA ARG A 181 7.01 7.36 18.27
C ARG A 181 7.68 6.78 19.51
N ALA A 182 7.32 5.56 19.87
CA ALA A 182 7.83 4.91 21.09
C ALA A 182 9.26 4.35 20.92
N ASN A 183 9.67 4.01 19.69
CA ASN A 183 10.89 3.23 19.45
C ASN A 183 11.97 3.98 18.65
N LEU A 184 11.61 5.03 17.91
CA LEU A 184 12.54 5.76 17.03
C LEU A 184 12.55 7.25 17.39
N PRO A 185 13.67 7.79 17.91
CA PRO A 185 13.76 9.21 18.29
C PRO A 185 13.41 10.20 17.17
N ALA A 186 13.80 9.89 15.93
CA ALA A 186 13.49 10.72 14.76
C ALA A 186 11.98 10.79 14.46
N GLU A 187 11.21 9.78 14.89
CA GLU A 187 9.78 9.66 14.64
C GLU A 187 8.93 10.05 15.85
N ARG A 188 9.48 10.79 16.83
CA ARG A 188 8.77 11.20 18.06
C ARG A 188 7.45 11.93 17.80
N ASP A 189 7.36 12.57 16.64
CA ASP A 189 6.21 13.36 16.19
C ASP A 189 5.42 12.65 15.07
N ALA A 190 5.67 11.36 14.82
CA ALA A 190 4.93 10.56 13.85
C ALA A 190 3.45 10.47 14.21
N GLY A 191 2.60 10.44 13.19
CA GLY A 191 1.15 10.39 13.36
C GLY A 191 0.40 10.97 12.16
N LEU A 192 -0.70 10.33 11.81
CA LEU A 192 -1.57 10.79 10.73
C LEU A 192 -2.34 12.05 11.15
N ARG A 193 -2.03 13.17 10.49
CA ARG A 193 -2.62 14.48 10.78
C ARG A 193 -3.98 14.66 10.09
N PRO A 194 -4.82 15.62 10.55
CA PRO A 194 -6.21 15.71 10.09
C PRO A 194 -6.41 15.92 8.59
N LYS A 195 -5.55 16.67 7.88
CA LYS A 195 -5.70 16.85 6.42
C LYS A 195 -5.32 15.57 5.68
N HIS A 196 -4.23 14.89 6.05
CA HIS A 196 -3.88 13.58 5.48
C HIS A 196 -4.99 12.55 5.72
N LYS A 197 -5.51 12.48 6.95
CA LYS A 197 -6.63 11.60 7.30
C LYS A 197 -7.86 11.88 6.43
N ALA A 198 -8.31 13.14 6.39
CA ALA A 198 -9.46 13.53 5.60
C ALA A 198 -9.25 13.28 4.09
N PHE A 199 -8.01 13.43 3.61
CA PHE A 199 -7.68 13.15 2.23
C PHE A 199 -7.76 11.66 1.89
N VAL A 200 -7.24 10.76 2.75
CA VAL A 200 -7.38 9.31 2.60
C VAL A 200 -8.86 8.91 2.63
N GLU A 201 -9.63 9.42 3.58
CA GLU A 201 -11.08 9.16 3.70
C GLU A 201 -11.85 9.56 2.44
N LYS A 202 -11.51 10.72 1.87
CA LYS A 202 -12.09 11.18 0.61
C LYS A 202 -11.79 10.23 -0.56
N GLN A 203 -10.58 9.67 -0.63
CA GLN A 203 -10.26 8.68 -1.68
C GLN A 203 -11.00 7.35 -1.45
N ILE A 204 -11.11 6.89 -0.20
CA ILE A 204 -11.88 5.69 0.16
C ILE A 204 -13.35 5.87 -0.25
N GLU A 205 -13.96 7.01 0.07
CA GLU A 205 -15.33 7.30 -0.31
C GLU A 205 -15.51 7.35 -1.84
N ALA A 206 -14.56 7.95 -2.55
CA ALA A 206 -14.60 8.01 -4.00
C ALA A 206 -14.61 6.62 -4.65
N VAL A 207 -13.75 5.70 -4.21
CA VAL A 207 -13.71 4.34 -4.77
C VAL A 207 -14.93 3.52 -4.37
N ARG A 208 -15.46 3.68 -3.16
CA ARG A 208 -16.72 3.03 -2.73
C ARG A 208 -17.90 3.47 -3.62
N LYS A 209 -18.00 4.77 -3.93
CA LYS A 209 -19.03 5.28 -4.86
C LYS A 209 -18.88 4.71 -6.27
N MET A 210 -17.66 4.53 -6.76
CA MET A 210 -17.43 3.90 -8.06
C MET A 210 -17.97 2.46 -8.10
N VAL A 211 -17.76 1.67 -7.04
CA VAL A 211 -18.25 0.29 -6.95
C VAL A 211 -19.78 0.24 -6.88
N ALA A 212 -20.39 1.07 -6.04
CA ALA A 212 -21.85 1.13 -5.93
C ALA A 212 -22.53 1.51 -7.25
N ASN A 213 -21.93 2.44 -8.01
CA ASN A 213 -22.45 2.84 -9.31
C ASN A 213 -22.34 1.71 -10.36
N ASP A 214 -21.21 0.98 -10.40
CA ASP A 214 -21.03 -0.18 -11.30
C ASP A 214 -22.01 -1.31 -10.97
N GLU A 215 -22.34 -1.53 -9.70
CA GLU A 215 -23.38 -2.49 -9.29
C GLU A 215 -24.78 -2.07 -9.72
N SER A 216 -25.13 -0.79 -9.55
CA SER A 216 -26.43 -0.27 -9.97
C SER A 216 -26.68 -0.34 -11.48
N GLN A 217 -25.61 -0.35 -12.30
CA GLN A 217 -25.70 -0.46 -13.75
C GLN A 217 -25.82 -1.90 -14.25
N ARG A 218 -25.55 -2.90 -13.39
CA ARG A 218 -25.61 -4.32 -13.72
C ARG A 218 -26.89 -5.01 -13.23
N ALA A 219 -27.66 -4.34 -12.38
CA ALA A 219 -28.96 -4.78 -11.86
C ALA A 219 -30.09 -4.36 -12.82
#